data_AF-A0A504V015-F1
#
_entry.id   AF-A0A504V015-F1
#
_cell.length_a   1.000
_cell.length_b   1.000
_cell.length_c   1.000
_cell.angle_alpha   90.00
_cell.angle_beta   90.00
_cell.angle_gamma   90.00
#
_symmetry.space_group_name_H-M   'P 1'
#
loop_
_entity.id
_entity.type
_entity.pdbx_description
1 polymer ?
#
loop_
_entity_poly.entity_id
_entity_poly.type
_entity_poly.pdbx_seq_one_letter_code
_entity_poly.pdbx_strand_id
1 'polypeptide(L)' 'MARQIGETNGRGTRTMENIAYIRQMLGELRAVAENEGAEMLCYLIEMAYVEAGDVQSGRRSLTILNGERNKSPRMPV' A
#
# COMPACT_ATOMS: atom_id res chain seq x y z
N MET A 1 -24.01 19.80 16.16
CA MET A 1 -22.68 19.65 15.55
C MET A 1 -22.34 18.16 15.51
N ALA A 2 -22.76 17.43 14.47
CA ALA A 2 -22.67 15.96 14.42
C ALA A 2 -22.60 15.41 12.98
N ARG A 3 -21.63 15.87 12.19
CA ARG A 3 -21.33 15.29 10.86
C ARG A 3 -19.82 15.38 10.61
N GLN A 4 -19.09 14.33 10.99
CA GLN A 4 -17.69 14.14 10.59
C GLN A 4 -17.18 12.69 10.79
N ILE A 5 -17.92 11.84 11.53
CA ILE A 5 -17.55 10.44 11.80
C ILE A 5 -17.78 9.46 10.63
N GLY A 6 -18.49 9.85 9.57
CA GLY A 6 -18.82 8.96 8.44
C GLY A 6 -17.77 8.90 7.32
N GLU A 7 -16.98 9.97 7.15
CA GLU A 7 -16.10 10.13 5.98
C GLU A 7 -14.73 9.43 6.18
N THR A 8 -14.27 9.33 7.43
CA THR A 8 -13.02 8.66 7.79
C THR A 8 -13.13 7.14 7.67
N ASN A 9 -14.30 6.59 8.01
CA ASN A 9 -14.54 5.15 8.01
C ASN A 9 -14.56 4.58 6.59
N GLY A 10 -15.21 5.27 5.63
CA GLY A 10 -15.25 4.86 4.22
C GLY A 10 -13.89 4.94 3.50
N ARG A 11 -12.99 5.81 3.96
CA ARG A 11 -11.63 5.88 3.42
C ARG A 11 -10.81 4.67 3.86
N GLY A 12 -10.90 4.28 5.14
CA GLY A 12 -10.20 3.11 5.67
C GLY A 12 -10.67 1.79 5.04
N THR A 13 -11.98 1.62 4.82
CA THR A 13 -12.52 0.44 4.15
C THR A 13 -12.06 0.35 2.70
N ARG A 14 -12.12 1.46 1.95
CA ARG A 14 -11.65 1.50 0.56
C ARG A 14 -10.15 1.23 0.44
N THR A 15 -9.36 1.69 1.40
CA THR A 15 -7.93 1.36 1.46
C THR A 15 -7.71 -0.14 1.67
N MET A 16 -8.44 -0.78 2.59
CA MET A 16 -8.33 -2.22 2.81
C MET A 16 -8.78 -3.04 1.60
N GLU A 17 -9.84 -2.63 0.91
CA GLU A 17 -10.31 -3.24 -0.35
C GLU A 17 -9.25 -3.12 -1.45
N ASN A 18 -8.63 -1.94 -1.60
CA ASN A 18 -7.55 -1.74 -2.58
C ASN A 18 -6.32 -2.60 -2.26
N ILE A 19 -5.96 -2.76 -0.98
CA ILE A 19 -4.84 -3.64 -0.58
C ILE A 19 -5.18 -5.11 -0.85
N ALA A 20 -6.41 -5.55 -0.58
CA ALA A 20 -6.88 -6.89 -0.93
C ALA A 20 -6.76 -7.15 -2.44
N TYR A 21 -7.17 -6.17 -3.24
CA TYR A 21 -7.06 -6.21 -4.69
C TYR A 21 -5.60 -6.28 -5.18
N ILE A 22 -4.70 -5.48 -4.61
CA ILE A 22 -3.26 -5.54 -4.89
C ILE A 22 -2.72 -6.94 -4.58
N ARG A 23 -3.12 -7.51 -3.44
CA ARG A 23 -2.66 -8.82 -3.01
C ARG A 23 -3.13 -9.95 -3.95
N GLN A 24 -4.34 -9.84 -4.50
CA GLN A 24 -4.81 -10.74 -5.56
C GLN A 24 -3.95 -10.60 -6.83
N MET A 25 -3.71 -9.39 -7.32
CA MET A 25 -2.88 -9.16 -8.52
C MET A 25 -1.46 -9.70 -8.35
N LEU A 26 -0.86 -9.55 -7.16
CA LEU A 26 0.46 -10.08 -6.87
C LEU A 26 0.51 -11.62 -6.98
N GLY A 27 -0.57 -12.31 -6.57
CA GLY A 27 -0.68 -13.76 -6.77
C GLY A 27 -0.66 -14.17 -8.24
N GLU A 28 -1.45 -13.48 -9.06
CA GLU A 28 -1.49 -13.71 -10.52
C GLU A 28 -0.13 -13.42 -11.17
N LEU A 29 0.51 -12.30 -10.82
CA LEU A 29 1.82 -11.93 -11.36
C LEU A 29 2.93 -12.90 -10.95
N ARG A 30 2.85 -13.47 -9.75
CA ARG A 30 3.79 -14.50 -9.28
C ARG A 30 3.72 -15.73 -10.18
N ALA A 31 2.51 -16.20 -10.50
CA ALA A 31 2.32 -17.33 -11.40
C ALA A 31 2.88 -17.04 -12.80
N VAL A 32 2.70 -15.83 -13.33
CA VAL A 32 3.31 -15.43 -14.61
C VAL A 32 4.84 -15.44 -14.53
N ALA A 33 5.42 -14.84 -13.49
CA ALA A 33 6.88 -14.81 -13.31
C ALA A 33 7.49 -16.21 -13.14
N GLU A 34 6.79 -17.12 -12.46
CA GLU A 34 7.19 -18.53 -12.33
C GLU A 34 7.19 -19.24 -13.68
N ASN A 35 6.16 -19.03 -14.52
CA ASN A 35 6.09 -19.63 -15.86
C ASN A 35 7.21 -19.15 -16.78
N GLU A 36 7.68 -17.91 -16.61
CA GLU A 36 8.80 -17.34 -17.37
C GLU A 36 10.18 -17.68 -16.77
N GLY A 37 10.24 -18.41 -15.66
CA GLY A 37 11.51 -18.73 -14.97
C GLY A 37 12.23 -17.51 -14.39
N ALA A 38 11.51 -16.41 -14.14
CA ALA A 38 12.07 -15.17 -13.63
C ALA A 38 12.22 -15.20 -12.10
N GLU A 39 13.18 -15.97 -11.59
CA GLU A 39 13.34 -16.27 -10.16
C GLU A 39 13.43 -15.01 -9.27
N MET A 40 14.24 -14.02 -9.69
CA MET A 40 14.39 -12.76 -8.95
C MET A 40 13.08 -11.95 -8.91
N LEU A 41 12.30 -11.99 -9.99
CA LEU A 41 11.01 -11.31 -10.05
C LEU A 41 9.97 -12.02 -9.18
N CYS A 42 9.94 -13.36 -9.20
CA CYS A 42 9.10 -14.15 -8.31
C CYS A 42 9.36 -13.81 -6.83
N TYR A 43 10.64 -13.74 -6.43
CA TYR A 43 11.02 -13.33 -5.08
C TYR A 43 10.48 -11.94 -4.71
N LEU A 44 10.65 -10.93 -5.58
CA LEU A 44 10.18 -9.57 -5.31
C LEU A 44 8.65 -9.50 -5.18
N ILE A 45 7.93 -10.25 -6.03
CA ILE A 45 6.47 -10.33 -5.99
C ILE A 45 6.01 -11.02 -4.71
N GLU A 46 6.67 -12.10 -4.30
CA GLU A 46 6.35 -12.82 -3.07
C GLU A 46 6.58 -11.97 -1.82
N MET A 47 7.68 -11.21 -1.77
CA MET A 47 7.93 -10.26 -0.68
C MET A 47 6.87 -9.14 -0.65
N ALA A 48 6.47 -8.62 -1.81
CA ALA A 48 5.38 -7.65 -1.90
C ALA A 48 4.02 -8.22 -1.47
N TYR A 49 3.75 -9.51 -1.75
CA TYR A 49 2.53 -10.19 -1.34
C TYR A 49 2.45 -10.33 0.19
N VAL A 50 3.56 -10.69 0.84
CA VAL A 50 3.66 -10.74 2.31
C VAL A 50 3.43 -9.35 2.92
N GLU A 51 4.07 -8.32 2.38
CA GLU A 51 3.90 -6.93 2.81
C GLU A 51 2.43 -6.48 2.72
N ALA A 52 1.76 -6.77 1.61
CA ALA A 52 0.33 -6.44 1.44
C ALA A 52 -0.54 -7.16 2.48
N GLY A 53 -0.19 -8.39 2.86
CA GLY A 53 -0.87 -9.14 3.93
C GLY A 53 -0.69 -8.51 5.31
N ASP A 54 0.52 -8.05 5.64
CA ASP A 54 0.80 -7.34 6.89
C ASP A 54 0.04 -6.02 6.98
N VAL A 55 0.02 -5.25 5.87
CA VAL A 55 -0.75 -4.01 5.77
C VAL A 55 -2.25 -4.27 5.93
N GLN A 56 -2.78 -5.27 5.23
CA GLN A 56 -4.20 -5.63 5.32
C GLN A 56 -4.61 -6.06 6.73
N SER A 57 -3.71 -6.73 7.46
CA SER A 57 -3.94 -7.18 8.83
C SER A 57 -3.78 -6.07 9.87
N GLY A 58 -3.47 -4.84 9.44
CA GLY A 58 -3.20 -3.70 10.32
C GLY A 58 -1.88 -3.80 11.10
N ARG A 59 -1.01 -4.76 10.75
CA ARG A 59 0.31 -4.95 11.40
C ARG A 59 1.33 -3.93 10.93
N ARG A 60 1.14 -3.37 9.73
CA ARG A 60 1.92 -2.24 9.20
C ARG A 60 0.98 -1.10 8.84
N SER A 61 1.20 0.06 9.45
CA SER A 61 0.55 1.29 9.00
C SER A 61 1.06 1.60 7.60
N LEU A 62 0.17 1.76 6.62
CA LEU A 62 0.53 2.46 5.40
C LEU A 62 1.06 3.82 5.86
N THR A 63 2.34 4.07 5.68
CA THR A 63 2.90 5.39 5.90
C THR A 63 2.31 6.29 4.82
N ILE A 64 1.06 6.71 5.01
CA ILE A 64 0.51 7.90 4.38
C ILE A 64 1.34 9.01 5.01
N LEU A 65 2.48 9.30 4.38
CA LEU A 65 3.23 10.53 4.59
C LEU A 65 2.29 11.68 4.20
N ASN A 66 1.38 12.03 5.10
CA ASN A 66 0.98 13.41 5.32
C ASN A 66 2.17 14.16 5.95
N GLY A 67 3.35 14.03 5.33
CA GLY A 67 4.44 14.93 5.57
C GLY A 67 4.04 16.22 4.89
N GLU A 68 3.46 17.13 5.66
CA GLU A 68 3.73 18.55 5.48
C GLU A 68 5.23 18.69 5.23
N ARG A 69 5.65 18.72 3.96
CA ARG A 69 6.97 19.24 3.62
C ARG A 69 6.91 20.71 3.97
N ASN A 70 7.30 20.99 5.21
CA ASN A 70 7.55 22.32 5.73
C ASN A 70 8.33 23.10 4.66
N LYS A 71 7.76 24.22 4.21
CA LYS A 71 8.37 25.14 3.26
C LYS A 71 9.81 25.41 3.70
N SER A 72 10.79 25.04 2.88
CA SER A 72 12.17 25.45 3.10
C SER A 72 12.21 26.98 3.26
N PRO A 73 12.85 27.54 4.32
CA PRO A 73 12.98 28.97 4.47
C PRO A 73 13.71 29.55 3.26
N ARG A 74 13.11 30.58 2.68
CA ARG A 74 13.68 31.43 1.63
C ARG A 74 15.11 31.82 2.04
N MET A 75 16.11 31.36 1.28
CA MET A 75 17.46 31.95 1.36
C MET A 75 17.43 33.22 0.49
N PRO A 76 17.72 34.41 1.04
CA PRO A 76 17.95 35.60 0.21
C PRO A 76 19.26 35.42 -0.58
N VAL A 77 19.23 35.82 -1.84
CA VAL A 77 20.41 36.01 -2.70
C VAL A 77 21.08 37.32 -2.35
#